data_AF-A0A090GF34-F1
#
_entry.id   AF-A0A090GF34-F1
#
_cell.length_a   1.000
_cell.length_b   1.000
_cell.length_c   1.000
_cell.angle_alpha   90.00
_cell.angle_beta   90.00
_cell.angle_gamma   90.00
#
_symmetry.space_group_name_H-M   'P 1'
#
loop_
_entity.id
_entity.type
_entity.pdbx_description
1 polymer ?
#
loop_
_entity_poly.entity_id
_entity_poly.type
_entity_poly.pdbx_seq_one_letter_code
_entity_poly.pdbx_strand_id
1 'polypeptide(L)'
;MRGGSLSAANSHLSRSAIGETGGDGSISPLVGEMSGRTEGGAVERHRSSIGIFDLSTGHALGIALPYGSMPAQNLIDLVTQASTLGATEIRLAPGRALLFLSLSTPSLLQSSAAALGFVTSPADPRTRIAACPGTPACASGRIATRAIAETIAKQSADLLDASLILHVSGCAKGCAHPGAAMLTLVGDENGAGLVVDGTAKALPAGYRPGYDAARGVAGIAAAIDDARHQGETAAACLARLGAAGIAELYRRNQ
;
A
#
# COMPACT_ATOMS: atom_id res chain seq x y z
N MET A 1 65.13 -6.62 35.92
CA MET A 1 65.98 -5.54 35.37
C MET A 1 67.05 -6.22 34.51
N ARG A 2 66.82 -6.29 33.20
CA ARG A 2 67.36 -5.42 32.12
C ARG A 2 68.83 -5.69 31.78
N GLY A 3 69.03 -6.11 30.53
CA GLY A 3 70.28 -6.34 29.80
C GLY A 3 70.06 -7.53 28.86
N GLY A 4 70.32 -7.52 27.56
CA GLY A 4 70.91 -6.53 26.66
C GLY A 4 70.56 -6.89 25.22
N SER A 5 70.76 -5.94 24.31
CA SER A 5 70.58 -6.06 22.87
C SER A 5 71.85 -6.61 22.19
N LEU A 6 71.72 -7.30 21.05
CA LEU A 6 72.52 -7.10 19.83
C LEU A 6 72.17 -8.10 18.70
N SER A 7 71.70 -7.54 17.58
CA SER A 7 72.13 -7.73 16.18
C SER A 7 72.41 -9.12 15.53
N ALA A 8 71.67 -9.36 14.44
CA ALA A 8 72.10 -9.72 13.06
C ALA A 8 72.44 -11.17 12.60
N ALA A 9 71.78 -11.48 11.47
CA ALA A 9 72.26 -12.12 10.23
C ALA A 9 72.19 -13.66 10.00
N ASN A 10 71.31 -14.02 9.06
CA ASN A 10 71.36 -15.01 7.96
C ASN A 10 71.96 -16.43 8.18
N SER A 11 71.21 -17.48 7.79
CA SER A 11 71.24 -18.01 6.40
C SER A 11 70.54 -19.39 6.20
N HIS A 12 70.06 -19.59 4.96
CA HIS A 12 69.82 -20.84 4.20
C HIS A 12 68.74 -21.91 4.56
N LEU A 13 67.65 -21.85 3.76
CA LEU A 13 67.05 -22.90 2.90
C LEU A 13 67.01 -24.38 3.34
N SER A 14 65.79 -24.94 3.41
CA SER A 14 65.40 -26.18 2.71
C SER A 14 63.87 -26.26 2.53
N ARG A 15 63.47 -26.95 1.45
CA ARG A 15 62.20 -26.83 0.70
C ARG A 15 61.42 -28.15 0.78
N SER A 16 60.10 -28.11 0.97
CA SER A 16 59.10 -29.04 0.39
C SER A 16 57.68 -28.61 0.81
N ALA A 17 56.86 -28.04 -0.06
CA ALA A 17 55.97 -28.68 -1.04
C ALA A 17 54.64 -29.15 -0.45
N ILE A 18 53.61 -28.29 -0.50
CA ILE A 18 52.23 -28.70 -0.78
C ILE A 18 51.61 -27.58 -1.63
N GLY A 19 51.44 -27.85 -2.92
CA GLY A 19 50.68 -26.99 -3.83
C GLY A 19 49.19 -27.28 -3.66
N GLU A 20 48.39 -26.24 -3.53
CA GLU A 20 46.94 -26.36 -3.69
C GLU A 20 46.63 -26.41 -5.19
N THR A 21 46.31 -27.60 -5.66
CA THR A 21 45.73 -27.82 -6.99
C THR A 21 44.33 -27.22 -7.00
N GLY A 22 44.11 -26.22 -7.86
CA GLY A 22 42.79 -25.73 -8.20
C GLY A 22 41.94 -26.86 -8.77
N GLY A 23 41.03 -27.38 -7.96
CA GLY A 23 39.94 -28.23 -8.40
C GLY A 23 38.86 -27.34 -8.99
N ASP A 24 38.76 -27.37 -10.31
CA ASP A 24 37.64 -26.84 -11.11
C ASP A 24 36.38 -27.63 -10.75
N GLY A 25 35.70 -27.19 -9.69
CA GLY A 25 34.40 -27.67 -9.25
C GLY A 25 33.39 -26.56 -9.48
N SER A 26 32.83 -26.50 -10.68
CA SER A 26 31.71 -25.63 -11.03
C SER A 26 30.55 -25.83 -10.04
N ILE A 27 30.34 -24.85 -9.15
CA ILE A 27 29.08 -24.77 -8.39
C ILE A 27 28.05 -24.18 -9.36
N SER A 28 27.51 -25.01 -10.24
CA SER A 28 26.32 -24.68 -11.00
C SER A 28 25.12 -24.75 -10.05
N PRO A 29 24.33 -23.68 -9.86
CA PRO A 29 23.05 -23.81 -9.19
C PRO A 29 22.15 -24.69 -10.06
N LEU A 30 21.60 -25.75 -9.47
CA LEU A 30 20.63 -26.63 -10.12
C LEU A 30 19.46 -25.77 -10.61
N VAL A 31 19.35 -25.66 -11.94
CA VAL A 31 18.17 -25.15 -12.62
C VAL A 31 17.10 -26.23 -12.53
N GLY A 32 16.05 -25.95 -11.75
CA GLY A 32 14.87 -26.80 -11.63
C GLY A 32 14.38 -26.86 -10.19
N GLU A 33 13.06 -26.69 -10.00
CA GLU A 33 12.32 -26.82 -8.73
C GLU A 33 12.25 -25.61 -7.80
N MET A 34 11.79 -24.47 -8.34
CA MET A 34 10.86 -23.60 -7.60
C MET A 34 9.65 -23.19 -8.46
N SER A 35 9.14 -24.12 -9.29
CA SER A 35 7.89 -23.99 -10.04
C SER A 35 6.66 -24.21 -9.13
N GLY A 36 6.62 -23.49 -8.01
CA GLY A 36 5.46 -23.41 -7.11
C GLY A 36 4.67 -22.11 -7.26
N ARG A 37 5.02 -21.26 -8.22
CA ARG A 37 4.20 -20.10 -8.57
C ARG A 37 3.16 -20.57 -9.57
N THR A 38 1.91 -20.56 -9.16
CA THR A 38 0.76 -20.60 -10.07
C THR A 38 0.81 -19.35 -10.95
N GLU A 39 1.62 -19.40 -12.00
CA GLU A 39 1.55 -18.50 -13.15
C GLU A 39 0.43 -18.98 -14.08
N GLY A 40 -0.72 -19.28 -13.47
CA GLY A 40 -1.98 -19.40 -14.17
C GLY A 40 -2.62 -18.03 -14.05
N GLY A 41 -2.60 -17.27 -15.15
CA GLY A 41 -3.39 -16.05 -15.29
C GLY A 41 -4.87 -16.37 -15.13
N ALA A 42 -5.32 -16.46 -13.88
CA ALA A 42 -6.70 -16.19 -13.57
C ALA A 42 -6.91 -14.74 -14.00
N VAL A 43 -7.74 -14.53 -15.02
CA VAL A 43 -8.34 -13.22 -15.24
C VAL A 43 -8.95 -12.85 -13.89
N GLU A 44 -8.28 -11.97 -13.16
CA GLU A 44 -8.63 -11.62 -11.79
C GLU A 44 -9.96 -10.90 -11.86
N ARG A 45 -11.04 -11.68 -11.77
CA ARG A 45 -12.36 -11.15 -11.48
C ARG A 45 -12.23 -10.62 -10.06
N HIS A 46 -11.81 -9.36 -9.92
CA HIS A 46 -11.80 -8.64 -8.65
C HIS A 46 -13.24 -8.49 -8.17
N ARG A 47 -13.81 -9.58 -7.67
CA ARG A 47 -15.02 -9.54 -6.87
C ARG A 47 -14.59 -8.92 -5.56
N SER A 48 -15.14 -7.75 -5.27
CA SER A 48 -14.96 -7.12 -3.97
C SER A 48 -15.31 -8.12 -2.87
N SER A 49 -14.49 -8.18 -1.82
CA SER A 49 -14.80 -8.92 -0.60
C SER A 49 -15.69 -8.13 0.37
N ILE A 50 -16.34 -7.07 -0.10
CA ILE A 50 -17.18 -6.16 0.68
C ILE A 50 -18.61 -6.26 0.16
N GLY A 51 -19.57 -6.46 1.07
CA GLY A 51 -20.99 -6.65 0.75
C GLY A 51 -21.56 -7.93 1.35
N ILE A 52 -22.80 -8.24 1.01
CA ILE A 52 -23.50 -9.46 1.44
C ILE A 52 -23.34 -10.51 0.33
N PHE A 53 -23.02 -11.74 0.72
CA PHE A 53 -22.84 -12.87 -0.20
C PHE A 53 -23.73 -14.03 0.23
N ASP A 54 -24.47 -14.59 -0.71
CA ASP A 54 -25.23 -15.81 -0.51
C ASP A 54 -24.27 -17.01 -0.49
N LEU A 55 -24.41 -17.87 0.51
CA LEU A 55 -23.70 -19.14 0.61
C LEU A 55 -24.66 -20.30 0.37
N SER A 56 -24.14 -21.50 0.19
CA SER A 56 -24.97 -22.73 0.17
C SER A 56 -25.81 -22.89 1.43
N THR A 57 -25.34 -22.33 2.55
CA THR A 57 -26.06 -22.27 3.83
C THR A 57 -25.86 -20.89 4.46
N GLY A 58 -26.90 -20.05 4.43
CA GLY A 58 -26.90 -18.72 5.05
C GLY A 58 -26.20 -17.64 4.21
N HIS A 59 -25.70 -16.61 4.90
CA HIS A 59 -25.05 -15.45 4.28
C HIS A 59 -23.67 -15.19 4.89
N ALA A 60 -22.77 -14.61 4.09
CA ALA A 60 -21.57 -13.96 4.57
C ALA A 60 -21.71 -12.43 4.43
N LEU A 61 -21.16 -11.68 5.39
CA LEU A 61 -21.01 -10.24 5.27
C LEU A 61 -19.52 -9.88 5.25
N GLY A 62 -19.10 -9.22 4.18
CA GLY A 62 -17.79 -8.63 4.03
C GLY A 62 -17.74 -7.17 4.46
N ILE A 63 -16.88 -6.85 5.42
CA ILE A 63 -16.63 -5.50 5.92
C ILE A 63 -15.12 -5.23 5.84
N ALA A 64 -14.72 -4.13 5.22
CA ALA A 64 -13.32 -3.74 5.13
C ALA A 64 -12.91 -2.68 6.16
N LEU A 65 -11.63 -2.72 6.52
CA LEU A 65 -11.00 -1.70 7.36
C LEU A 65 -10.42 -0.60 6.46
N PRO A 66 -10.72 0.69 6.72
CA PRO A 66 -10.06 1.78 6.01
C PRO A 66 -8.55 1.68 6.24
N TYR A 67 -7.79 1.57 5.14
CA TYR A 67 -6.33 1.43 5.15
C TYR A 67 -5.79 0.29 6.06
N GLY A 68 -6.63 -0.71 6.36
CA GLY A 68 -6.26 -1.89 7.15
C GLY A 68 -6.09 -1.59 8.63
N SER A 69 -6.75 -0.55 9.15
CA SER A 69 -6.60 -0.11 10.53
C SER A 69 -7.92 0.42 11.08
N MET A 70 -8.18 0.13 12.35
CA MET A 70 -9.30 0.68 13.11
C MET A 70 -8.89 0.88 14.57
N PRO A 71 -9.51 1.83 15.29
CA PRO A 71 -9.40 1.87 16.75
C PRO A 71 -9.83 0.54 17.36
N ALA A 72 -9.12 0.09 18.40
CA ALA A 72 -9.39 -1.18 19.04
C ALA A 72 -10.83 -1.28 19.55
N GLN A 73 -11.38 -0.20 20.11
CA GLN A 73 -12.75 -0.16 20.59
C GLN A 73 -13.76 -0.42 19.46
N ASN A 74 -13.59 0.18 18.29
CA ASN A 74 -14.48 -0.03 17.14
C ASN A 74 -14.46 -1.50 16.66
N LEU A 75 -13.32 -2.20 16.77
CA LEU A 75 -13.24 -3.64 16.49
C LEU A 75 -13.99 -4.46 17.53
N ILE A 76 -13.83 -4.13 18.83
CA ILE A 76 -14.54 -4.78 19.93
C ILE A 76 -16.06 -4.60 19.77
N ASP A 77 -16.52 -3.38 19.48
CA ASP A 77 -17.93 -3.06 19.31
C ASP A 77 -18.53 -3.80 18.11
N LEU A 78 -17.79 -3.90 17.00
CA LEU A 78 -18.22 -4.65 15.81
C LEU A 78 -18.36 -6.14 16.09
N VAL A 79 -17.34 -6.76 16.71
CA VAL A 79 -17.33 -8.21 16.99
C VAL A 79 -18.36 -8.57 18.07
N THR A 80 -18.58 -7.70 19.06
CA THR A 80 -19.63 -7.88 20.06
C THR A 80 -21.01 -7.93 19.41
N GLN A 81 -21.29 -6.99 18.51
CA GLN A 81 -22.55 -6.97 17.76
C GLN A 81 -22.66 -8.16 16.78
N ALA A 82 -21.57 -8.54 16.11
CA ALA A 82 -21.59 -9.72 15.26
C ALA A 82 -21.95 -10.99 16.05
N SER A 83 -21.41 -11.11 17.27
CA SER A 83 -21.70 -12.24 18.17
C SER A 83 -23.17 -12.28 18.61
N THR A 84 -23.76 -11.13 18.95
CA THR A 84 -25.21 -11.07 19.30
C THR A 84 -26.11 -11.38 18.11
N LEU A 85 -25.63 -11.15 16.88
CA LEU A 85 -26.33 -11.47 15.63
C LEU A 85 -26.07 -12.90 15.11
N GLY A 86 -25.32 -13.70 15.88
CA GLY A 86 -25.09 -15.12 15.62
C GLY A 86 -23.84 -15.46 14.80
N ALA A 87 -22.94 -14.50 14.56
CA ALA A 87 -21.69 -14.79 13.86
C ALA A 87 -20.85 -15.80 14.65
N THR A 88 -20.48 -16.90 14.00
CA THR A 88 -19.67 -17.97 14.62
C THR A 88 -18.22 -17.98 14.16
N GLU A 89 -17.94 -17.31 13.04
CA GLU A 89 -16.63 -17.33 12.40
C GLU A 89 -16.35 -15.99 11.70
N ILE A 90 -15.10 -15.55 11.76
CA ILE A 90 -14.58 -14.38 11.04
C ILE A 90 -13.36 -14.84 10.25
N ARG A 91 -13.34 -14.59 8.93
CA ARG A 91 -12.19 -14.87 8.06
C ARG A 91 -11.58 -13.58 7.54
N LEU A 92 -10.28 -13.59 7.31
CA LEU A 92 -9.61 -12.53 6.57
C LEU A 92 -9.86 -12.73 5.07
N ALA A 93 -10.04 -11.62 4.34
CA ALA A 93 -10.17 -11.61 2.90
C ALA A 93 -9.31 -10.50 2.26
N PRO A 94 -8.96 -10.64 0.96
CA PRO A 94 -8.27 -9.59 0.22
C PRO A 94 -8.96 -8.23 0.32
N GLY A 95 -8.18 -7.15 0.11
CA GLY A 95 -8.71 -5.80 0.21
C GLY A 95 -8.91 -5.31 1.66
N ARG A 96 -8.22 -5.94 2.63
CA ARG A 96 -8.26 -5.57 4.07
C ARG A 96 -9.65 -5.78 4.66
N ALA A 97 -10.28 -6.88 4.26
CA ALA A 97 -11.65 -7.23 4.63
C ALA A 97 -11.72 -8.36 5.66
N LEU A 98 -12.79 -8.31 6.44
CA LEU A 98 -13.26 -9.36 7.35
C LEU A 98 -14.57 -9.93 6.79
N LEU A 99 -14.65 -11.25 6.68
CA LEU A 99 -15.86 -11.97 6.31
C LEU A 99 -16.48 -12.56 7.58
N PHE A 100 -17.66 -12.08 7.93
CA PHE A 100 -18.48 -12.61 9.02
C PHE A 100 -19.43 -13.66 8.47
N LEU A 101 -19.40 -14.87 9.06
CA LEU A 101 -20.19 -16.01 8.63
C LEU A 101 -21.31 -16.32 9.64
N SER A 102 -22.34 -17.03 9.19
CA SER A 102 -23.46 -17.49 10.02
C SER A 102 -24.34 -16.37 10.60
N LEU A 103 -24.37 -15.20 9.95
CA LEU A 103 -25.20 -14.07 10.40
C LEU A 103 -26.70 -14.32 10.11
N SER A 104 -27.53 -14.10 11.12
CA SER A 104 -29.00 -14.11 10.97
C SER A 104 -29.52 -12.89 10.21
N THR A 105 -28.92 -11.72 10.45
CA THR A 105 -29.34 -10.42 9.90
C THR A 105 -28.10 -9.59 9.49
N PRO A 106 -27.48 -9.92 8.34
CA PRO A 106 -26.23 -9.27 7.90
C PRO A 106 -26.38 -7.76 7.65
N SER A 107 -27.56 -7.29 7.25
CA SER A 107 -27.82 -5.86 7.04
C SER A 107 -27.68 -5.02 8.32
N LEU A 108 -28.09 -5.55 9.48
CA LEU A 108 -27.94 -4.83 10.76
C LEU A 108 -26.46 -4.64 11.12
N LEU A 109 -25.65 -5.69 11.01
CA LEU A 109 -24.22 -5.58 11.25
C LEU A 109 -23.55 -4.64 10.24
N GLN A 110 -23.98 -4.66 8.97
CA GLN A 110 -23.47 -3.74 7.95
C GLN A 110 -23.75 -2.28 8.31
N SER A 111 -24.96 -1.94 8.76
CA SER A 111 -25.29 -0.59 9.21
C SER A 111 -24.47 -0.16 10.43
N SER A 112 -24.32 -1.03 11.42
CA SER A 112 -23.48 -0.77 12.59
C SER A 112 -22.01 -0.56 12.22
N ALA A 113 -21.48 -1.38 11.32
CA ALA A 113 -20.11 -1.24 10.82
C ALA A 113 -19.91 0.10 10.11
N ALA A 114 -20.87 0.55 9.30
CA ALA A 114 -20.81 1.86 8.65
C ALA A 114 -20.79 3.00 9.69
N ALA A 115 -21.63 2.92 10.72
CA ALA A 115 -21.65 3.91 11.81
C ALA A 115 -20.33 3.96 12.61
N LEU A 116 -19.65 2.82 12.75
CA LEU A 116 -18.33 2.72 13.38
C LEU A 116 -17.17 3.15 12.45
N GLY A 117 -17.46 3.53 11.20
CA GLY A 117 -16.48 4.02 10.24
C GLY A 117 -15.78 2.95 9.40
N PHE A 118 -16.25 1.70 9.42
CA PHE A 118 -15.76 0.67 8.51
C PHE A 118 -16.20 0.94 7.06
N VAL A 119 -15.58 0.23 6.12
CA VAL A 119 -15.94 0.24 4.70
C VAL A 119 -16.92 -0.89 4.44
N THR A 120 -18.15 -0.56 4.05
CA THR A 120 -19.25 -1.52 3.87
C THR A 120 -19.79 -1.57 2.44
N SER A 121 -19.25 -0.74 1.55
CA SER A 121 -19.59 -0.68 0.14
C SER A 121 -18.33 -0.84 -0.73
N PRO A 122 -18.39 -1.62 -1.83
CA PRO A 122 -17.29 -1.71 -2.80
C PRO A 122 -17.02 -0.39 -3.56
N ALA A 123 -17.97 0.54 -3.53
CA ALA A 123 -17.87 1.86 -4.15
C ALA A 123 -17.31 2.94 -3.21
N ASP A 124 -16.97 2.57 -1.96
CA ASP A 124 -16.38 3.52 -1.01
C ASP A 124 -15.01 4.02 -1.54
N PRO A 125 -14.78 5.35 -1.63
CA PRO A 125 -13.55 5.93 -2.17
C PRO A 125 -12.28 5.43 -1.46
N ARG A 126 -12.39 5.07 -0.17
CA ARG A 126 -11.27 4.55 0.62
C ARG A 126 -10.74 3.21 0.10
N THR A 127 -11.52 2.51 -0.74
CA THR A 127 -11.08 1.28 -1.43
C THR A 127 -10.07 1.53 -2.54
N ARG A 128 -10.00 2.76 -3.08
CA ARG A 128 -9.06 3.19 -4.12
C ARG A 128 -7.78 3.81 -3.58
N ILE A 129 -7.66 3.91 -2.26
CA ILE A 129 -6.48 4.46 -1.61
C ILE A 129 -5.70 3.35 -0.90
N ALA A 130 -4.43 3.21 -1.26
CA ALA A 130 -3.46 2.44 -0.50
C ALA A 130 -2.67 3.41 0.40
N ALA A 131 -2.87 3.34 1.71
CA ALA A 131 -2.13 4.18 2.66
C ALA A 131 -1.40 3.30 3.68
N CYS A 132 -0.09 3.56 3.87
CA CYS A 132 0.66 2.89 4.93
C CYS A 132 0.33 3.53 6.30
N PRO A 133 0.93 3.13 7.43
CA PRO A 133 0.67 3.83 8.69
C PRO A 133 1.14 5.29 8.71
N GLY A 134 2.29 5.59 8.10
CA GLY A 134 2.90 6.93 8.15
C GLY A 134 3.23 7.41 9.58
N THR A 135 3.52 8.70 9.73
CA THR A 135 3.71 9.29 11.06
C THR A 135 2.36 9.47 11.79
N PRO A 136 2.27 9.31 13.12
CA PRO A 136 3.33 8.92 14.07
C PRO A 136 3.54 7.41 14.22
N ALA A 137 2.69 6.57 13.61
CA ALA A 137 2.70 5.12 13.83
C ALA A 137 3.92 4.39 13.24
N CYS A 138 4.64 5.01 12.30
CA CYS A 138 5.83 4.47 11.66
C CYS A 138 7.00 5.45 11.81
N ALA A 139 8.08 5.02 12.44
CA ALA A 139 9.29 5.83 12.65
C ALA A 139 9.98 6.28 11.35
N SER A 140 9.75 5.58 10.24
CA SER A 140 10.24 6.01 8.92
C SER A 140 9.29 6.97 8.21
N GLY A 141 8.05 7.12 8.69
CA GLY A 141 7.04 7.96 8.07
C GLY A 141 7.32 9.44 8.31
N ARG A 142 7.25 10.24 7.23
CA ARG A 142 7.45 11.69 7.24
C ARG A 142 6.16 12.49 7.08
N ILE A 143 5.08 11.84 6.66
CA ILE A 143 3.74 12.43 6.50
C ILE A 143 2.65 11.56 7.15
N ALA A 144 1.56 12.18 7.56
CA ALA A 144 0.43 11.55 8.26
C ALA A 144 -0.52 10.84 7.28
N THR A 145 0.00 9.80 6.63
CA THR A 145 -0.61 9.14 5.46
C THR A 145 -2.10 8.82 5.58
N ARG A 146 -2.54 8.12 6.64
CA ARG A 146 -3.95 7.74 6.81
C ARG A 146 -4.88 8.94 7.02
N ALA A 147 -4.40 9.99 7.68
CA ALA A 147 -5.16 11.22 7.86
C ALA A 147 -5.29 12.00 6.54
N ILE A 148 -4.21 12.05 5.74
CA ILE A 148 -4.22 12.63 4.39
C ILE A 148 -5.19 11.83 3.49
N ALA A 149 -5.08 10.51 3.49
CA ALA A 149 -5.95 9.61 2.73
C ALA A 149 -7.42 9.81 3.07
N GLU A 150 -7.76 9.93 4.36
CA GLU A 150 -9.13 10.17 4.81
C GLU A 150 -9.68 11.53 4.36
N THR A 151 -8.82 12.55 4.37
CA THR A 151 -9.20 13.89 3.87
C THR A 151 -9.49 13.83 2.36
N ILE A 152 -8.62 13.16 1.59
CA ILE A 152 -8.79 12.99 0.14
C ILE A 152 -10.04 12.18 -0.17
N ALA A 153 -10.28 11.07 0.53
CA ALA A 153 -11.47 10.24 0.33
C ALA A 153 -12.79 11.02 0.53
N LYS A 154 -12.79 11.99 1.45
CA LYS A 154 -13.96 12.86 1.71
C LYS A 154 -14.11 14.00 0.72
N GLN A 155 -13.00 14.59 0.26
CA GLN A 155 -13.01 15.82 -0.54
C GLN A 155 -12.90 15.58 -2.05
N SER A 156 -12.48 14.38 -2.47
CA SER A 156 -12.13 14.08 -3.85
C SER A 156 -12.62 12.68 -4.24
N ALA A 157 -13.85 12.33 -3.86
CA ALA A 157 -14.44 11.03 -4.16
C ALA A 157 -14.55 10.77 -5.67
N ASP A 158 -14.81 11.81 -6.48
CA ASP A 158 -15.01 11.71 -7.93
C ASP A 158 -13.71 11.36 -8.69
N LEU A 159 -12.56 11.73 -8.13
CA LEU A 159 -11.23 11.28 -8.59
C LEU A 159 -11.05 9.77 -8.38
N LEU A 160 -11.66 9.21 -7.33
CA LEU A 160 -11.43 7.84 -6.84
C LEU A 160 -12.42 6.85 -7.45
N ASP A 161 -12.54 6.85 -8.78
CA ASP A 161 -13.31 5.84 -9.50
C ASP A 161 -12.56 4.48 -9.59
N ALA A 162 -13.17 3.48 -10.21
CA ALA A 162 -12.58 2.15 -10.33
C ALA A 162 -11.37 2.05 -11.27
N SER A 163 -10.99 3.13 -11.95
CA SER A 163 -9.91 3.13 -12.96
C SER A 163 -8.53 3.41 -12.40
N LEU A 164 -8.41 3.89 -11.16
CA LEU A 164 -7.12 4.26 -10.58
C LEU A 164 -6.94 3.83 -9.13
N ILE A 165 -5.68 3.81 -8.72
CA ILE A 165 -5.25 3.71 -7.33
C ILE A 165 -4.48 4.97 -6.98
N LEU A 166 -4.80 5.54 -5.81
CA LEU A 166 -3.99 6.54 -5.13
C LEU A 166 -3.16 5.86 -4.06
N HIS A 167 -1.84 6.03 -4.11
CA HIS A 167 -0.94 5.56 -3.07
C HIS A 167 -0.52 6.74 -2.18
N VAL A 168 -0.71 6.64 -0.87
CA VAL A 168 -0.21 7.61 0.11
C VAL A 168 0.83 6.94 0.99
N SER A 169 2.10 7.16 0.67
CA SER A 169 3.24 6.56 1.33
C SER A 169 3.96 7.54 2.26
N GLY A 170 4.25 7.10 3.48
CA GLY A 170 4.94 7.93 4.46
C GLY A 170 6.43 8.13 4.14
N CYS A 171 7.00 7.28 3.29
CA CYS A 171 8.40 7.32 2.86
C CYS A 171 8.60 6.54 1.56
N ALA A 172 9.83 6.50 1.03
CA ALA A 172 10.16 5.80 -0.21
C ALA A 172 10.00 4.26 -0.17
N LYS A 173 9.75 3.65 1.01
CA LYS A 173 9.56 2.19 1.13
C LYS A 173 8.33 1.69 0.37
N GLY A 174 7.28 2.50 0.26
CA GLY A 174 6.06 2.17 -0.50
C GLY A 174 5.27 0.97 0.03
N CYS A 175 5.26 0.75 1.34
CA CYS A 175 4.76 -0.50 1.94
C CYS A 175 3.30 -0.84 1.62
N ALA A 176 2.43 0.15 1.41
CA ALA A 176 1.02 -0.09 1.13
C ALA A 176 0.75 -0.43 -0.34
N HIS A 177 1.63 -0.01 -1.25
CA HIS A 177 1.54 -0.29 -2.67
C HIS A 177 2.95 -0.28 -3.31
N PRO A 178 3.65 -1.43 -3.34
CA PRO A 178 5.03 -1.48 -3.86
C PRO A 178 5.15 -1.20 -5.37
N GLY A 179 4.09 -1.46 -6.14
CA GLY A 179 4.02 -1.20 -7.57
C GLY A 179 3.69 0.26 -7.91
N ALA A 180 3.63 0.57 -9.21
CA ALA A 180 3.24 1.90 -9.69
C ALA A 180 1.77 2.17 -9.42
N ALA A 181 1.43 3.40 -9.06
CA ALA A 181 0.07 3.88 -8.95
C ALA A 181 -0.09 5.15 -9.79
N MET A 182 -1.31 5.40 -10.26
CA MET A 182 -1.62 6.56 -11.11
C MET A 182 -1.19 7.87 -10.43
N LEU A 183 -1.46 7.97 -9.13
CA LEU A 183 -0.96 9.04 -8.27
C LEU A 183 -0.31 8.40 -7.03
N THR A 184 0.91 8.81 -6.71
CA THR A 184 1.59 8.45 -5.47
C THR A 184 2.01 9.71 -4.73
N LEU A 185 1.46 9.92 -3.53
CA LEU A 185 2.01 10.87 -2.57
C LEU A 185 3.08 10.16 -1.73
N VAL A 186 4.28 10.72 -1.66
CA VAL A 186 5.40 10.18 -0.89
C VAL A 186 5.95 11.23 0.08
N GLY A 187 6.10 10.84 1.34
CA GLY A 187 6.77 11.66 2.35
C GLY A 187 8.29 11.65 2.18
N ASP A 188 8.90 12.82 2.07
CA ASP A 188 10.36 13.00 2.15
C ASP A 188 10.72 14.25 2.99
N GLU A 189 11.97 14.69 2.92
CA GLU A 189 12.46 15.87 3.64
C GLU A 189 11.86 17.21 3.17
N ASN A 190 11.30 17.26 1.97
CA ASN A 190 10.63 18.42 1.39
C ASN A 190 9.11 18.43 1.64
N GLY A 191 8.58 17.40 2.32
CA GLY A 191 7.16 17.27 2.65
C GLY A 191 6.49 16.12 1.93
N ALA A 192 5.36 16.39 1.27
CA ALA A 192 4.61 15.42 0.47
C ALA A 192 4.88 15.65 -1.03
N GLY A 193 5.72 14.80 -1.60
CA GLY A 193 6.00 14.76 -3.02
C GLY A 193 4.93 13.99 -3.81
N LEU A 194 4.56 14.48 -4.98
CA LEU A 194 3.69 13.77 -5.92
C LEU A 194 4.51 13.09 -7.02
N VAL A 195 4.30 11.80 -7.19
CA VAL A 195 4.74 10.99 -8.33
C VAL A 195 3.50 10.62 -9.16
N VAL A 196 3.58 10.78 -10.47
CA VAL A 196 2.53 10.40 -11.41
C VAL A 196 2.95 9.12 -12.14
N ASP A 197 2.04 8.16 -12.24
CA ASP A 197 2.25 6.86 -12.89
C ASP A 197 3.56 6.19 -12.46
N GLY A 198 3.74 6.06 -11.15
CA GLY A 198 5.02 5.64 -10.58
C GLY A 198 4.93 5.14 -9.15
N THR A 199 6.07 4.65 -8.64
CA THR A 199 6.18 4.09 -7.29
C THR A 199 6.60 5.17 -6.28
N ALA A 200 6.48 4.86 -4.99
CA ALA A 200 7.01 5.74 -3.93
C ALA A 200 8.55 5.90 -3.95
N LYS A 201 9.28 5.13 -4.77
CA LYS A 201 10.74 5.24 -4.91
C LYS A 201 11.15 6.24 -6.01
N ALA A 202 10.22 6.64 -6.86
CA ALA A 202 10.50 7.56 -7.94
C ALA A 202 10.68 9.00 -7.42
N LEU A 203 11.36 9.82 -8.21
CA LEU A 203 11.52 11.24 -7.91
C LEU A 203 10.18 11.97 -8.06
N PRO A 204 9.72 12.71 -7.03
CA PRO A 204 8.51 13.50 -7.14
C PRO A 204 8.62 14.62 -8.19
N ALA A 205 7.53 14.84 -8.92
CA ALA A 205 7.38 15.91 -9.91
C ALA A 205 6.95 17.25 -9.28
N GLY A 206 6.49 17.24 -8.02
CA GLY A 206 6.10 18.43 -7.28
C GLY A 206 5.92 18.14 -5.80
N TYR A 207 6.02 19.18 -4.97
CA TYR A 207 5.97 19.08 -3.51
C TYR A 207 4.94 20.01 -2.90
N ARG A 208 4.40 19.60 -1.76
CA ARG A 208 3.64 20.44 -0.83
C ARG A 208 4.04 20.13 0.62
N PRO A 209 3.81 21.05 1.57
CA PRO A 209 3.83 20.68 2.99
C PRO A 209 2.90 19.49 3.27
N GLY A 210 3.30 18.59 4.17
CA GLY A 210 2.54 17.35 4.42
C GLY A 210 1.10 17.60 4.88
N TYR A 211 0.85 18.67 5.64
CA TYR A 211 -0.50 19.07 6.08
C TYR A 211 -1.39 19.57 4.94
N ASP A 212 -0.82 19.89 3.79
CA ASP A 212 -1.49 20.52 2.65
C ASP A 212 -1.57 19.61 1.41
N ALA A 213 -1.06 18.38 1.54
CA ALA A 213 -1.01 17.40 0.45
C ALA A 213 -2.41 17.08 -0.11
N ALA A 214 -3.42 16.96 0.76
CA ALA A 214 -4.79 16.69 0.36
C ALA A 214 -5.38 17.82 -0.50
N ARG A 215 -5.04 19.08 -0.22
CA ARG A 215 -5.47 20.23 -1.03
C ARG A 215 -4.89 20.17 -2.44
N GLY A 216 -3.63 19.77 -2.58
CA GLY A 216 -3.03 19.54 -3.90
C GLY A 216 -3.78 18.48 -4.72
N VAL A 217 -4.23 17.40 -4.07
CA VAL A 217 -5.05 16.37 -4.73
C VAL A 217 -6.44 16.88 -5.08
N ALA A 218 -7.05 17.71 -4.23
CA ALA A 218 -8.32 18.37 -4.55
C ALA A 218 -8.21 19.28 -5.79
N GLY A 219 -7.10 20.01 -5.95
CA GLY A 219 -6.83 20.79 -7.16
C GLY A 219 -6.70 19.95 -8.43
N ILE A 220 -6.13 18.74 -8.31
CA ILE A 220 -6.12 17.76 -9.42
C ILE A 220 -7.53 17.27 -9.72
N ALA A 221 -8.31 16.93 -8.69
CA ALA A 221 -9.67 16.43 -8.85
C ALA A 221 -10.57 17.45 -9.56
N ALA A 222 -10.55 18.71 -9.14
CA ALA A 222 -11.31 19.79 -9.78
C ALA A 222 -10.96 19.95 -11.27
N ALA A 223 -9.66 19.86 -11.61
CA ALA A 223 -9.23 19.94 -13.00
C ALA A 223 -9.68 18.73 -13.84
N ILE A 224 -9.82 17.55 -13.24
CA ILE A 224 -10.42 16.40 -13.92
C ILE A 224 -11.89 16.66 -14.18
N ASP A 225 -12.64 17.15 -13.18
CA ASP A 225 -14.07 17.41 -13.34
C ASP A 225 -14.36 18.39 -14.49
N ASP A 226 -13.51 19.41 -14.66
CA ASP A 226 -13.60 20.36 -15.76
C ASP A 226 -13.16 19.79 -17.12
N ALA A 227 -12.16 18.90 -17.13
CA ALA A 227 -11.52 18.44 -18.36
C ALA A 227 -12.07 17.11 -18.89
N ARG A 228 -12.81 16.35 -18.09
CA ARG A 228 -13.23 14.97 -18.38
C ARG A 228 -14.26 14.92 -19.50
N HIS A 229 -14.00 14.12 -20.53
CA HIS A 229 -14.97 13.86 -21.59
C HIS A 229 -16.08 12.91 -21.10
N GLN A 230 -17.23 12.94 -21.77
CA GLN A 230 -18.35 12.05 -21.43
C GLN A 230 -17.93 10.57 -21.52
N GLY A 231 -18.10 9.84 -20.42
CA GLY A 231 -17.73 8.42 -20.33
C GLY A 231 -16.22 8.15 -20.18
N GLU A 232 -15.38 9.18 -20.14
CA GLU A 232 -13.95 9.04 -19.87
C GLU A 232 -13.75 8.60 -18.41
N THR A 233 -12.73 7.79 -18.13
CA THR A 233 -12.37 7.43 -16.74
C THR A 233 -11.45 8.48 -16.12
N ALA A 234 -11.36 8.54 -14.79
CA ALA A 234 -10.41 9.44 -14.12
C ALA A 234 -8.96 9.15 -14.56
N ALA A 235 -8.58 7.87 -14.68
CA ALA A 235 -7.27 7.47 -15.16
C ALA A 235 -6.98 7.94 -16.59
N ALA A 236 -7.94 7.84 -17.51
CA ALA A 236 -7.77 8.28 -18.89
C ALA A 236 -7.62 9.81 -18.98
N CYS A 237 -8.42 10.55 -18.22
CA CYS A 237 -8.30 12.00 -18.12
C CYS A 237 -6.92 12.41 -17.57
N LEU A 238 -6.45 11.78 -16.50
CA LEU A 238 -5.11 12.02 -15.94
C LEU A 238 -4.00 11.71 -16.94
N ALA A 239 -4.08 10.57 -17.66
CA ALA A 239 -3.11 10.21 -18.68
C ALA A 239 -3.03 11.27 -19.79
N ARG A 240 -4.18 11.83 -20.19
CA ARG A 240 -4.26 12.92 -21.17
C ARG A 240 -3.71 14.25 -20.66
N LEU A 241 -3.96 14.60 -19.39
CA LEU A 241 -3.37 15.78 -18.76
C LEU A 241 -1.84 15.67 -18.65
N GLY A 242 -1.33 14.45 -18.52
CA GLY A 242 0.09 14.14 -18.47
C GLY A 242 0.75 14.54 -17.15
N ALA A 243 1.91 13.93 -16.88
CA ALA A 243 2.61 14.10 -15.60
C ALA A 243 2.95 15.57 -15.28
N ALA A 244 3.39 16.35 -16.27
CA ALA A 244 3.73 17.76 -16.09
C ALA A 244 2.51 18.62 -15.71
N GLY A 245 1.36 18.40 -16.38
CA GLY A 245 0.12 19.12 -16.08
C GLY A 245 -0.40 18.79 -14.68
N ILE A 246 -0.38 17.51 -14.31
CA ILE A 246 -0.77 17.04 -12.98
C ILE A 246 0.14 17.62 -11.88
N ALA A 247 1.46 17.62 -12.10
CA ALA A 247 2.42 18.17 -11.14
C ALA A 247 2.26 19.69 -10.95
N GLU A 248 1.89 20.41 -12.01
CA GLU A 248 1.55 21.83 -11.93
C GLU A 248 0.28 22.06 -11.10
N LEU A 249 -0.79 21.32 -11.37
CA LEU A 249 -2.03 21.39 -10.59
C LEU A 249 -1.79 21.10 -9.11
N TYR A 250 -0.97 20.10 -8.80
CA TYR A 250 -0.61 19.76 -7.43
C TYR A 250 0.13 20.88 -6.70
N ARG A 251 0.94 21.69 -7.40
CA ARG A 251 1.74 22.77 -6.79
C ARG A 251 0.97 24.07 -6.59
N ARG A 252 -0.10 24.31 -7.36
CA ARG A 252 -0.86 25.57 -7.28
C ARG A 252 -1.41 25.78 -5.88
N ASN A 253 -1.24 26.99 -5.35
CA ASN A 253 -1.96 27.44 -4.17
C ASN A 253 -3.28 28.05 -4.66
N GLN A 254 -4.36 27.30 -4.51
CA GLN A 254 -5.72 27.81 -4.70
C GLN A 254 -6.26 28.30 -3.37
#